data_AF-A0A3D2WDC3-F1
#
_entry.id   AF-A0A3D2WDC3-F1
#
_cell.length_a   1.000
_cell.length_b   1.000
_cell.length_c   1.000
_cell.angle_alpha   90.00
_cell.angle_beta   90.00
_cell.angle_gamma   90.00
#
_symmetry.space_group_name_H-M   'P 1'
#
loop_
_entity.id
_entity.type
_entity.pdbx_description
1 polymer ?
#
loop_
_entity_poly.entity_id
_entity_poly.type
_entity_poly.pdbx_seq_one_letter_code
_entity_poly.pdbx_strand_id
1 'polypeptide(L)' 'DGLVSVNGEPARKSLVVDIGDEIEVVVPPVQPVKMIAEEIPLKIVHEDDALVVVNKPAGMVVHPAPGHRSGTMVNAL' A
#
# COMPACT_ATOMS: atom_id res chain seq x y z
N ASP A 1 14.40 3.75 -9.49
CA ASP A 1 14.58 5.12 -8.97
C ASP A 1 15.90 5.17 -8.24
N GLY A 2 16.80 6.05 -8.69
CA GLY A 2 18.17 6.23 -8.16
C GLY A 2 18.17 6.87 -6.78
N LEU A 3 17.46 6.26 -5.83
CA LEU A 3 17.31 6.69 -4.44
C LEU A 3 18.43 6.16 -3.55
N VAL A 4 19.42 5.49 -4.14
CA VAL A 4 20.59 4.95 -3.46
C VAL A 4 21.81 5.46 -4.20
N SER A 5 22.75 6.06 -3.47
CA SER A 5 24.07 6.45 -3.95
C SER A 5 25.15 5.75 -3.14
N VAL A 6 26.28 5.47 -3.79
CA VAL A 6 27.50 5.00 -3.14
C VAL A 6 28.59 5.99 -3.47
N ASN A 7 29.24 6.56 -2.45
CA ASN A 7 30.28 7.58 -2.58
C ASN A 7 29.84 8.79 -3.43
N GLY A 8 28.58 9.22 -3.28
CA GLY A 8 28.00 10.36 -3.99
C GLY A 8 27.48 10.07 -5.40
N GLU A 9 27.68 8.87 -5.94
CA GLU A 9 27.24 8.48 -7.28
C GLU A 9 26.02 7.54 -7.24
N PRO A 10 25.01 7.69 -8.13
CA PRO A 10 23.84 6.80 -8.16
C PRO A 10 24.20 5.32 -8.36
N ALA A 11 23.71 4.46 -7.46
CA ALA A 11 24.02 3.04 -7.46
C ALA A 11 23.19 2.27 -8.49
N ARG A 12 23.83 1.33 -9.20
CA ARG A 12 23.15 0.30 -9.98
C ARG A 12 22.82 -0.89 -9.07
N LYS A 13 21.74 -1.61 -9.36
CA LYS A 13 21.32 -2.79 -8.58
C LYS A 13 22.39 -3.88 -8.44
N SER A 14 23.30 -3.98 -9.40
CA SER A 14 24.39 -4.97 -9.42
C SER A 14 25.72 -4.43 -8.92
N LEU A 15 25.77 -3.22 -8.37
CA LEU A 15 26.99 -2.63 -7.82
C LEU A 15 27.43 -3.45 -6.60
N VAL A 16 28.67 -3.92 -6.61
CA VAL A 16 29.31 -4.54 -5.45
C VAL A 16 29.92 -3.42 -4.61
N VAL A 17 29.75 -3.50 -3.29
CA VAL A 17 30.28 -2.52 -2.34
C VAL A 17 31.53 -3.06 -1.67
N ASP A 18 32.44 -2.16 -1.33
CA ASP A 18 33.70 -2.46 -0.65
C ASP A 18 33.73 -1.85 0.77
N ILE A 19 34.68 -2.34 1.59
CA ILE A 19 34.88 -1.79 2.94
C ILE A 19 35.29 -0.32 2.83
N GLY A 20 34.53 0.54 3.50
CA GLY A 20 34.77 1.99 3.52
C GLY A 20 33.86 2.77 2.57
N ASP A 21 33.04 2.11 1.76
CA ASP A 21 32.02 2.79 0.96
C ASP A 21 30.97 3.46 1.84
N GLU A 22 30.62 4.70 1.47
CA GLU A 22 29.54 5.45 2.08
C GLU A 22 28.28 5.30 1.25
N ILE A 23 27.22 4.75 1.87
CA ILE A 23 25.94 4.50 1.21
C ILE A 23 24.92 5.49 1.72
N GLU A 24 24.37 6.29 0.82
CA GLU A 24 23.26 7.19 1.11
C GLU A 24 21.97 6.65 0.52
N VAL A 25 20.89 6.71 1.30
CA VAL A 25 19.56 6.25 0.88
C VAL A 25 18.56 7.37 1.11
N VAL A 26 17.89 7.78 0.04
CA VAL A 26 16.76 8.71 0.09
C VAL A 26 15.49 7.91 0.26
N VAL A 27 14.93 7.90 1.47
CA VAL A 27 13.62 7.31 1.73
C VAL A 27 12.56 8.22 1.12
N PRO A 28 11.79 7.76 0.12
CA PRO A 28 10.76 8.59 -0.46
C PRO A 28 9.65 8.85 0.57
N PRO A 29 8.94 9.99 0.48
CA PRO A 29 7.84 10.28 1.39
C PRO A 29 6.76 9.20 1.28
N VAL A 30 6.13 8.88 2.41
CA VAL A 30 4.97 8.00 2.44
C VAL A 30 3.90 8.58 1.52
N GLN A 31 3.44 7.78 0.56
CA GLN A 31 2.32 8.20 -0.28
C GLN A 31 1.05 8.18 0.57
N PRO A 32 0.30 9.29 0.65
CA PRO A 32 -0.96 9.29 1.37
C PRO A 32 -1.93 8.31 0.70
N VAL A 33 -2.46 7.38 1.50
CA VAL A 33 -3.58 6.53 1.06
C VAL A 33 -4.85 7.32 1.34
N LYS A 34 -5.43 7.90 0.28
CA LYS A 34 -6.79 8.46 0.37
C LYS A 34 -7.77 7.31 0.25
N MET A 35 -8.43 6.97 1.35
CA MET A 35 -9.61 6.11 1.33
C MET A 35 -10.79 6.98 0.89
N ILE A 36 -11.20 6.79 -0.36
CA ILE A 36 -12.37 7.43 -0.95
C ILE A 36 -13.50 6.41 -0.88
N ALA A 37 -14.65 6.84 -0.36
CA ALA A 37 -15.85 6.02 -0.35
C ALA A 37 -16.33 5.77 -1.80
N GLU A 38 -16.75 4.55 -2.08
CA GLU A 38 -17.18 4.06 -3.38
C GLU A 38 -18.53 3.35 -3.23
N GLU A 39 -19.45 3.57 -4.16
CA GLU A 39 -20.73 2.87 -4.18
C GLU A 39 -20.56 1.43 -4.67
N ILE A 40 -20.13 0.55 -3.77
CA ILE A 40 -19.94 -0.89 -4.02
C ILE A 40 -20.96 -1.66 -3.19
N PRO A 41 -21.89 -2.40 -3.82
CA PRO A 41 -22.91 -3.14 -3.08
C PRO A 41 -22.29 -4.20 -2.14
N LEU A 42 -22.60 -4.11 -0.85
CA LEU A 42 -22.24 -5.11 0.16
C LEU A 42 -23.46 -5.92 0.57
N LYS A 43 -23.26 -7.23 0.74
CA LYS A 43 -24.28 -8.10 1.30
C LYS A 43 -24.17 -8.10 2.83
N ILE A 44 -24.95 -7.26 3.49
CA ILE A 44 -25.04 -7.21 4.95
C ILE A 44 -25.91 -8.38 5.43
N VAL A 45 -25.37 -9.18 6.35
CA VAL A 45 -26.12 -10.30 6.98
C VAL A 45 -26.62 -9.97 8.37
N HIS A 46 -26.02 -8.98 9.03
CA HIS A 46 -26.43 -8.43 10.31
C HIS A 46 -25.89 -7.01 10.46
N GLU A 47 -26.66 -6.11 11.07
CA GLU A 47 -26.23 -4.75 11.41
C GLU A 47 -26.99 -4.27 12.64
N ASP A 48 -26.27 -3.69 13.58
CA ASP A 48 -26.81 -3.01 14.76
C ASP A 48 -25.96 -1.79 15.11
N ASP A 49 -26.31 -1.10 16.21
CA ASP A 49 -25.65 0.13 16.65
C ASP A 49 -24.16 -0.06 17.01
N ALA A 50 -23.70 -1.30 17.20
CA ALA A 50 -22.35 -1.62 17.62
C ALA A 50 -21.50 -2.29 16.54
N LEU A 51 -22.10 -3.07 15.63
CA LEU A 51 -21.35 -3.80 14.60
C LEU A 51 -22.17 -4.12 13.34
N VAL A 52 -21.43 -4.38 12.25
CA VAL A 52 -21.97 -4.89 10.99
C VAL A 52 -21.25 -6.19 10.60
N VAL A 53 -22.00 -7.16 10.11
CA VAL A 53 -21.48 -8.42 9.56
C VAL A 53 -21.76 -8.43 8.05
N VAL A 54 -20.69 -8.48 7.26
CA VAL A 54 -20.76 -8.44 5.79
C VAL A 54 -20.36 -9.79 5.21
N ASN A 55 -21.21 -10.35 4.36
CA ASN A 55 -20.89 -11.52 3.54
C ASN A 55 -20.21 -11.08 2.24
N LYS A 56 -18.88 -11.00 2.30
CA LYS A 56 -18.08 -10.55 1.15
C LYS A 56 -18.00 -11.62 0.04
N PRO A 57 -18.11 -11.24 -1.24
CA PRO A 57 -17.91 -12.18 -2.33
C PRO A 57 -16.44 -12.63 -2.40
N ALA A 58 -16.21 -13.78 -3.03
CA ALA A 58 -14.86 -14.23 -3.36
C ALA A 58 -14.19 -13.22 -4.32
N GLY A 59 -12.88 -13.01 -4.15
CA GLY A 59 -12.12 -12.06 -4.97
C GLY A 59 -12.18 -10.59 -4.51
N MET A 60 -13.09 -10.22 -3.60
CA MET A 60 -13.08 -8.88 -3.00
C MET A 60 -11.98 -8.74 -1.95
N VAL A 61 -11.14 -7.72 -2.12
CA VAL A 61 -10.10 -7.32 -1.16
C VAL A 61 -10.73 -6.53 0.00
N VAL A 62 -10.30 -6.80 1.22
CA VAL A 62 -10.88 -6.17 2.43
C VAL A 62 -10.36 -4.74 2.61
N HIS A 63 -9.04 -4.56 2.65
CA HIS A 63 -8.39 -3.27 2.91
C HIS A 63 -7.46 -2.88 1.75
N PRO A 64 -7.32 -1.58 1.41
CA PRO A 64 -6.38 -1.13 0.40
C PRO A 64 -4.96 -1.68 0.63
N ALA A 65 -4.34 -2.15 -0.45
CA ALA A 65 -3.01 -2.76 -0.45
C ALA A 65 -2.26 -2.42 -1.75
N PRO A 66 -0.93 -2.61 -1.83
CA PRO A 66 -0.21 -2.54 -3.10
C PRO A 66 -0.89 -3.42 -4.17
N GLY A 67 -1.20 -2.85 -5.32
CA GLY A 67 -1.95 -3.51 -6.40
C GLY A 67 -3.48 -3.40 -6.31
N HIS A 68 -4.04 -3.04 -5.15
CA HIS A 68 -5.49 -2.87 -4.92
C HIS A 68 -5.74 -1.65 -4.02
N ARG A 69 -5.60 -0.44 -4.58
CA ARG A 69 -5.68 0.81 -3.82
C ARG A 69 -7.10 1.34 -3.62
N SER A 70 -8.05 0.82 -4.39
CA SER A 70 -9.47 1.20 -4.45
C SER A 70 -10.31 -0.05 -4.70
N GLY A 71 -11.64 0.05 -4.69
CA GLY A 71 -12.52 -1.09 -4.96
C GLY A 71 -12.50 -2.16 -3.87
N THR A 72 -12.04 -1.83 -2.67
CA THR A 72 -11.98 -2.74 -1.52
C THR A 72 -13.23 -2.62 -0.65
N MET A 73 -13.44 -3.55 0.27
CA MET A 73 -14.56 -3.47 1.22
C MET A 73 -14.51 -2.20 2.08
N VAL A 74 -13.32 -1.74 2.48
CA VAL A 74 -13.18 -0.47 3.21
C VAL A 74 -13.54 0.74 2.34
N ASN A 75 -13.45 0.65 1.01
CA ASN A 75 -13.99 1.70 0.15
C ASN A 75 -15.52 1.69 0.12
N ALA A 76 -16.14 0.55 0.36
CA ALA A 76 -17.59 0.36 0.33
C ALA A 76 -18.30 0.75 1.64
N LEU A 77 -17.54 0.96 2.73
CA LEU A 77 -18.02 1.35 4.06
C LEU A 77 -17.66 2.82 4.33
#